data_AF-A0A2N5GIF1-F1
#
_entry.id   AF-A0A2N5GIF1-F1
#
_cell.length_a   1.000
_cell.length_b   1.000
_cell.length_c   1.000
_cell.angle_alpha   90.00
_cell.angle_beta   90.00
_cell.angle_gamma   90.00
#
_symmetry.space_group_name_H-M   'P 1'
#
loop_
_entity.id
_entity.type
_entity.pdbx_description
1 polymer ?
#
loop_
_entity_poly.entity_id
_entity_poly.type
_entity_poly.pdbx_seq_one_letter_code
_entity_poly.pdbx_strand_id
1 'polypeptide(L)'
;MTKVSIILTSYNKPLYVAESIESVLQQTEEDWELFIMDDNSNEDTSQVLHSYLRDPRIFYMNSGIDDNKRFQTTRYAVLINQAIPRTTGKYISYLTDDTVYMPNRLQVMLDFFNKNPTVEIVYSSQKMQHLNKNHKVNFEIELTATEVLTRAANMVDHCSVMHTRNIAEKVFSRYGTHWDVDPKYWFNADAVFWTRLNEFAPFYPIQKVLDITKKTPQSYQNLSALLPKVIPDGTVVKGLKEELYLIDEQKLRLISNELFERLKFNTIVEIPDPVLFSYDKGIPICEEKLPNQILVQSRTNHSIYYIQKGQKRLVNDAAFKKYRFNKQKTVILNENHLNQWPDGPELSEHITMDTMLPDGILFSFNGKFYICFDNLLCFLQTDIALGKLQLPLKHAIPMSEEEFSLFKQGSSFTWELPFK
;
A
#
# COMPACT_ATOMS: atom_id res chain seq x y z
N MET A 1 28.52 -14.00 26.80
CA MET A 1 28.12 -12.63 26.43
C MET A 1 26.63 -12.63 26.10
N THR A 2 25.90 -11.62 26.53
CA THR A 2 24.44 -11.46 26.40
C THR A 2 24.04 -10.65 25.16
N LYS A 3 24.95 -10.52 24.19
CA LYS A 3 24.80 -9.77 22.95
C LYS A 3 23.40 -9.83 22.33
N VAL A 4 22.85 -8.68 21.97
CA VAL A 4 21.56 -8.54 21.28
C VAL A 4 21.78 -8.31 19.78
N SER A 5 21.13 -9.10 18.94
CA SER A 5 21.03 -8.85 17.51
C SER A 5 19.74 -8.10 17.19
N ILE A 6 19.87 -6.89 16.65
CA ILE A 6 18.75 -6.07 16.24
C ILE A 6 18.65 -6.16 14.72
N ILE A 7 17.47 -6.48 14.20
CA ILE A 7 17.21 -6.56 12.76
C ILE A 7 16.28 -5.42 12.40
N LEU A 8 16.83 -4.42 11.70
CA LEU A 8 16.09 -3.28 11.16
C LEU A 8 15.75 -3.53 9.69
N THR A 9 14.47 -3.46 9.32
CA THR A 9 14.07 -3.42 7.90
C THR A 9 13.78 -2.01 7.46
N SER A 10 14.29 -1.59 6.29
CA SER A 10 14.09 -0.25 5.75
C SER A 10 13.57 -0.25 4.32
N TYR A 11 12.63 0.67 4.04
CA TYR A 11 12.15 0.98 2.70
C TYR A 11 11.59 2.41 2.60
N ASN A 12 12.31 3.30 1.91
CA ASN A 12 11.85 4.65 1.50
C ASN A 12 11.37 5.58 2.64
N LYS A 13 12.04 5.60 3.80
CA LYS A 13 11.73 6.51 4.93
C LYS A 13 12.97 7.25 5.45
N PRO A 14 13.61 8.12 4.65
CA PRO A 14 14.90 8.73 5.00
C PRO A 14 14.88 9.52 6.31
N LEU A 15 13.79 10.25 6.59
CA LEU A 15 13.65 11.03 7.82
C LEU A 15 13.60 10.13 9.06
N TYR A 16 12.82 9.06 8.99
CA TYR A 16 12.51 8.24 10.15
C TYR A 16 13.56 7.17 10.44
N VAL A 17 14.20 6.65 9.39
CA VAL A 17 15.23 5.62 9.54
C VAL A 17 16.44 6.15 10.32
N ALA A 18 16.78 7.43 10.15
CA ALA A 18 17.83 8.08 10.94
C ALA A 18 17.48 8.01 12.44
N GLU A 19 16.26 8.41 12.81
CA GLU A 19 15.81 8.36 14.21
C GLU A 19 15.80 6.94 14.78
N SER A 20 15.39 5.95 13.98
CA SER A 20 15.43 4.53 14.36
C SER A 20 16.85 4.08 14.67
N ILE A 21 17.83 4.39 13.81
CA ILE A 21 19.23 3.99 14.00
C ILE A 21 19.85 4.74 15.20
N GLU A 22 19.64 6.04 15.31
CA GLU A 22 20.10 6.83 16.46
C GLU A 22 19.58 6.28 17.79
N SER A 23 18.34 5.80 17.82
CA SER A 23 17.75 5.20 19.01
C SER A 23 18.45 3.90 19.47
N VAL A 24 19.05 3.16 18.53
CA VAL A 24 19.88 1.98 18.82
C VAL A 24 21.25 2.40 19.30
N LEU A 25 21.87 3.40 18.65
CA LEU A 25 23.18 3.93 19.02
C LEU A 25 23.18 4.51 20.45
N GLN A 26 22.05 5.04 20.90
CA GLN A 26 21.86 5.64 22.22
C GLN A 26 21.39 4.64 23.30
N GLN A 27 21.37 3.33 23.01
CA GLN A 27 21.03 2.33 24.02
C GLN A 27 22.04 2.31 25.16
N THR A 28 21.57 2.16 26.39
CA THR A 28 22.43 2.06 27.59
C THR A 28 23.18 0.73 27.68
N GLU A 29 22.67 -0.32 27.03
CA GLU A 29 23.40 -1.56 26.80
C GLU A 29 24.19 -1.41 25.49
N GLU A 30 25.48 -1.73 25.52
CA GLU A 30 26.40 -1.50 24.40
C GLU A 30 26.74 -2.79 23.63
N ASP A 31 26.50 -3.98 24.21
CA ASP A 31 26.75 -5.29 23.58
C ASP A 31 25.60 -5.65 22.63
N TRP A 32 25.59 -4.99 21.47
CA TRP A 32 24.64 -5.26 20.40
C TRP A 32 25.30 -5.23 19.03
N GLU A 33 24.59 -5.79 18.06
CA GLU A 33 24.83 -5.61 16.63
C GLU A 33 23.53 -5.25 15.94
N LEU A 34 23.61 -4.40 14.91
CA LEU A 34 22.46 -3.93 14.15
C LEU A 34 22.60 -4.37 12.70
N PHE A 35 21.64 -5.14 12.21
CA PHE A 35 21.51 -5.53 10.81
C PHE A 35 20.49 -4.62 10.14
N ILE A 36 20.96 -3.70 9.30
CA ILE A 36 20.12 -2.86 8.44
C ILE A 36 19.88 -3.62 7.15
N MET A 37 18.63 -4.04 6.98
CA MET A 37 18.13 -4.79 5.83
C MET A 37 17.30 -3.85 4.96
N ASP A 38 17.95 -3.24 3.98
CA ASP A 38 17.35 -2.27 3.08
C ASP A 38 16.73 -2.96 1.87
N ASP A 39 15.45 -2.71 1.61
CA ASP A 39 14.74 -3.33 0.49
C ASP A 39 14.91 -2.54 -0.81
N ASN A 40 16.16 -2.20 -1.16
CA ASN A 40 16.46 -1.42 -2.37
C ASN A 40 15.73 -0.06 -2.37
N SER A 41 15.95 0.73 -1.33
CA SER A 41 15.34 2.07 -1.20
C SER A 41 15.89 3.07 -2.24
N ASN A 42 15.23 4.22 -2.33
CA ASN A 42 15.69 5.37 -3.10
C ASN A 42 17.01 5.96 -2.58
N GLU A 43 17.55 6.91 -3.35
CA GLU A 43 18.83 7.56 -3.07
C GLU A 43 18.82 8.28 -1.71
N ASP A 44 17.76 9.02 -1.39
CA ASP A 44 17.66 9.77 -0.12
C ASP A 44 17.78 8.85 1.10
N THR A 45 17.08 7.71 1.08
CA THR A 45 17.16 6.71 2.16
C THR A 45 18.53 6.06 2.18
N SER A 46 19.04 5.69 1.01
CA SER A 46 20.36 5.07 0.87
C SER A 46 21.46 5.95 1.46
N GLN A 47 21.48 7.25 1.17
CA GLN A 47 22.48 8.18 1.71
C GLN A 47 22.46 8.25 3.24
N VAL A 48 21.26 8.28 3.84
CA VAL A 48 21.10 8.24 5.30
C VAL A 48 21.69 6.94 5.86
N LEU A 49 21.31 5.79 5.31
CA LEU A 49 21.79 4.48 5.77
C LEU A 49 23.32 4.37 5.68
N HIS A 50 23.92 4.80 4.57
CA HIS A 50 25.38 4.73 4.37
C HIS A 50 26.16 5.60 5.37
N SER A 51 25.56 6.68 5.87
CA SER A 51 26.22 7.56 6.86
C SER A 51 26.52 6.87 8.20
N TYR A 52 25.77 5.80 8.53
CA TYR A 52 25.90 5.05 9.77
C TYR A 52 26.88 3.88 9.70
N LEU A 53 27.34 3.48 8.51
CA LEU A 53 28.17 2.27 8.31
C LEU A 53 29.61 2.39 8.82
N ARG A 54 29.96 3.52 9.43
CA ARG A 54 31.24 3.71 10.12
C ARG A 54 31.27 3.04 11.50
N ASP A 55 30.10 2.79 12.11
CA ASP A 55 30.04 2.05 13.37
C ASP A 55 30.24 0.55 13.09
N PRO A 56 31.26 -0.10 13.66
CA PRO A 56 31.59 -1.50 13.38
C PRO A 56 30.53 -2.50 13.88
N ARG A 57 29.56 -2.07 14.68
CA ARG A 57 28.43 -2.89 15.15
C ARG A 57 27.29 -2.92 14.13
N ILE A 58 27.33 -2.08 13.10
CA ILE A 58 26.29 -1.96 12.08
C ILE A 58 26.69 -2.73 10.82
N PHE A 59 25.79 -3.61 10.39
CA PHE A 59 25.91 -4.42 9.19
C PHE A 59 24.81 -4.04 8.22
N TYR A 60 25.15 -3.78 6.97
CA TYR A 60 24.19 -3.38 5.94
C TYR A 60 24.07 -4.43 4.85
N MET A 61 22.83 -4.67 4.43
CA MET A 61 22.54 -5.45 3.24
C MET A 61 21.40 -4.80 2.45
N ASN A 62 21.66 -4.55 1.17
CA ASN A 62 20.63 -4.16 0.21
C ASN A 62 20.08 -5.42 -0.49
N SER A 63 18.77 -5.51 -0.65
CA SER A 63 18.12 -6.66 -1.29
C SER A 63 18.31 -6.71 -2.81
N GLY A 64 18.55 -5.57 -3.47
CA GLY A 64 18.61 -5.45 -4.93
C GLY A 64 17.32 -5.87 -5.64
N ILE A 65 16.19 -5.91 -4.93
CA ILE A 65 14.92 -6.39 -5.50
C ILE A 65 14.42 -5.45 -6.60
N ASP A 66 13.91 -6.05 -7.68
CA ASP A 66 13.16 -5.32 -8.71
C ASP A 66 11.77 -4.96 -8.18
N ASP A 67 11.36 -3.70 -8.36
CA ASP A 67 10.04 -3.20 -7.97
C ASP A 67 8.90 -4.12 -8.44
N ASN A 68 8.98 -4.65 -9.67
CA ASN A 68 7.97 -5.55 -10.26
C ASN A 68 7.91 -6.94 -9.59
N LYS A 69 8.85 -7.26 -8.69
CA LYS A 69 8.85 -8.52 -7.94
C LYS A 69 8.46 -8.34 -6.48
N ARG A 70 8.27 -7.09 -6.02
CA ARG A 70 8.02 -6.82 -4.60
C ARG A 70 6.77 -7.51 -4.09
N PHE A 71 5.67 -7.43 -4.83
CA PHE A 71 4.37 -7.99 -4.44
C PHE A 71 4.34 -9.52 -4.30
N GLN A 72 5.37 -10.23 -4.79
CA GLN A 72 5.39 -11.69 -4.84
C GLN A 72 5.65 -12.33 -3.48
N THR A 73 6.23 -11.60 -2.53
CA THR A 73 6.60 -12.11 -1.20
C THR A 73 6.51 -11.00 -0.18
N THR A 74 6.08 -11.30 1.05
CA THR A 74 6.14 -10.36 2.17
C THR A 74 7.58 -9.91 2.44
N ARG A 75 7.94 -8.71 2.00
CA ARG A 75 9.35 -8.31 1.85
C ARG A 75 10.14 -8.23 3.14
N TYR A 76 9.58 -7.61 4.19
CA TYR A 76 10.25 -7.52 5.48
C TYR A 76 10.52 -8.91 6.09
N ALA A 77 9.62 -9.88 5.89
CA ALA A 77 9.85 -11.27 6.31
C ALA A 77 11.02 -11.91 5.55
N VAL A 78 11.14 -11.69 4.23
CA VAL A 78 12.29 -12.15 3.43
C VAL A 78 13.59 -11.57 3.99
N LEU A 79 13.63 -10.27 4.25
CA LEU A 79 14.80 -9.56 4.77
C LEU A 79 15.20 -10.07 6.16
N ILE A 80 14.24 -10.25 7.06
CA ILE A 80 14.50 -10.78 8.39
C ILE A 80 15.03 -12.22 8.31
N ASN A 81 14.45 -13.06 7.45
CA ASN A 81 14.95 -14.42 7.21
C ASN A 81 16.39 -14.44 6.67
N GLN A 82 16.78 -13.45 5.88
CA GLN A 82 18.16 -13.28 5.41
C GLN A 82 19.10 -12.77 6.51
N ALA A 83 18.60 -12.01 7.49
CA ALA A 83 19.38 -11.46 8.59
C ALA A 83 19.67 -12.51 9.68
N ILE A 84 18.63 -13.23 10.15
CA ILE A 84 18.73 -14.16 11.29
C ILE A 84 19.96 -15.08 11.25
N PRO A 85 20.29 -15.80 10.16
CA PRO A 85 21.43 -16.72 10.14
C PRO A 85 22.80 -16.00 10.15
N ARG A 86 22.86 -14.70 9.89
CA ARG A 86 24.09 -13.90 9.93
C ARG A 86 24.33 -13.25 11.28
N THR A 87 23.29 -13.16 12.10
CA THR A 87 23.35 -12.60 13.45
C THR A 87 24.04 -13.57 14.43
N THR A 88 24.68 -13.03 15.45
CA THR A 88 25.50 -13.73 16.46
C THR A 88 25.00 -13.60 17.90
N GLY A 89 24.09 -12.66 18.16
CA GLY A 89 23.54 -12.38 19.49
C GLY A 89 22.76 -13.55 20.09
N LYS A 90 22.80 -13.66 21.42
CA LYS A 90 22.00 -14.63 22.18
C LYS A 90 20.50 -14.30 22.10
N TYR A 91 20.19 -13.01 22.02
CA TYR A 91 18.83 -12.49 21.90
C TYR A 91 18.65 -11.82 20.55
N ILE A 92 17.43 -11.88 20.02
CA ILE A 92 17.05 -11.27 18.74
C ILE A 92 15.91 -10.29 19.02
N SER A 93 15.99 -9.12 18.41
CA SER A 93 14.97 -8.09 18.47
C SER A 93 14.77 -7.44 17.10
N TYR A 94 13.58 -6.87 16.87
CA TYR A 94 13.16 -6.37 15.56
C TYR A 94 12.86 -4.89 15.61
N LEU A 95 13.20 -4.18 14.54
CA LEU A 95 13.03 -2.74 14.42
C LEU A 95 12.56 -2.40 13.01
N THR A 96 11.67 -1.42 12.89
CA THR A 96 11.30 -0.81 11.62
C THR A 96 11.87 0.59 11.52
N ASP A 97 12.02 1.06 10.29
CA ASP A 97 12.49 2.40 9.94
C ASP A 97 11.52 3.55 10.28
N ASP A 98 10.44 3.27 11.01
CA ASP A 98 9.49 4.22 11.56
C ASP A 98 9.22 4.02 13.06
N THR A 99 10.08 3.26 13.74
CA THR A 99 10.02 3.03 15.18
C THR A 99 11.30 3.48 15.88
N VAL A 100 11.18 4.05 17.07
CA VAL A 100 12.28 4.50 17.93
C VAL A 100 12.29 3.65 19.20
N TYR A 101 13.46 3.12 19.57
CA TYR A 101 13.64 2.46 20.86
C TYR A 101 13.85 3.50 21.97
N MET A 102 13.26 3.24 23.13
CA MET A 102 13.57 4.01 24.33
C MET A 102 15.01 3.69 24.79
N PRO A 103 15.77 4.65 25.36
CA PRO A 103 17.21 4.50 25.61
C PRO A 103 17.62 3.29 26.47
N ASN A 104 16.73 2.81 27.35
CA ASN A 104 16.99 1.68 28.23
C ASN A 104 16.29 0.38 27.80
N ARG A 105 15.77 0.32 26.57
CA ARG A 105 15.00 -0.84 26.10
C ARG A 105 15.78 -2.14 26.23
N LEU A 106 16.98 -2.19 25.66
CA LEU A 106 17.80 -3.41 25.66
C LEU A 106 18.12 -3.86 27.09
N GLN A 107 18.59 -2.94 27.93
CA GLN A 107 18.89 -3.22 29.34
C GLN A 107 17.67 -3.79 30.09
N VAL A 108 16.50 -3.15 29.95
CA VAL A 108 15.28 -3.58 30.64
C VAL A 108 14.85 -4.98 30.20
N MET A 109 14.93 -5.30 28.90
CA MET A 109 14.59 -6.62 28.38
C MET A 109 15.60 -7.69 28.84
N LEU A 110 16.90 -7.38 28.81
CA LEU A 110 17.95 -8.29 29.28
C LEU A 110 17.84 -8.55 30.78
N ASP A 111 17.58 -7.52 31.59
CA ASP A 111 17.36 -7.67 33.03
C ASP A 111 16.20 -8.62 33.34
N PHE A 112 15.15 -8.60 32.52
CA PHE A 112 14.03 -9.53 32.65
C PHE A 112 14.47 -10.97 32.40
N PHE A 113 15.22 -11.24 31.33
CA PHE A 113 15.76 -12.57 31.04
C PHE A 113 16.74 -13.05 32.12
N ASN A 114 17.60 -12.17 32.63
CA ASN A 114 18.57 -12.50 33.67
C ASN A 114 17.88 -12.90 34.99
N LYS A 115 16.78 -12.21 35.34
CA LYS A 115 15.96 -12.55 36.51
C LYS A 115 15.09 -13.80 36.31
N ASN A 116 14.78 -14.15 35.05
CA ASN A 116 13.90 -15.25 34.70
C ASN A 116 14.54 -16.15 33.62
N PRO A 117 15.54 -16.99 33.97
CA PRO A 117 16.34 -17.72 32.98
C PRO A 117 15.58 -18.75 32.13
N THR A 118 14.35 -19.11 32.51
CA THR A 118 13.46 -20.02 31.76
C THR A 118 12.59 -19.31 30.72
N VAL A 119 12.57 -17.98 30.71
CA VAL A 119 11.79 -17.18 29.78
C VAL A 119 12.51 -17.11 28.44
N GLU A 120 11.80 -17.42 27.36
CA GLU A 120 12.35 -17.39 26.00
C GLU A 120 11.91 -16.14 25.21
N ILE A 121 10.82 -15.48 25.61
CA ILE A 121 10.22 -14.34 24.89
C ILE A 121 9.72 -13.29 25.87
N VAL A 122 10.05 -12.03 25.64
CA VAL A 122 9.48 -10.87 26.34
C VAL A 122 8.89 -9.88 25.35
N TYR A 123 7.89 -9.12 25.79
CA TYR A 123 7.34 -8.00 25.03
C TYR A 123 7.05 -6.80 25.92
N SER A 124 7.17 -5.60 25.38
CA SER A 124 6.95 -4.33 26.09
C SER A 124 5.61 -3.69 25.77
N SER A 125 5.21 -2.74 26.62
CA SER A 125 4.23 -1.74 26.21
C SER A 125 4.79 -0.92 25.04
N GLN A 126 3.91 -0.44 24.18
CA GLN A 126 4.24 0.36 23.00
C GLN A 126 3.51 1.70 23.05
N LYS A 127 4.14 2.74 22.52
CA LYS A 127 3.45 3.99 22.17
C LYS A 127 3.39 4.15 20.66
N MET A 128 2.24 4.55 20.14
CA MET A 128 2.03 4.90 18.74
C MET A 128 1.74 6.39 18.63
N GLN A 129 2.54 7.11 17.85
CA GLN A 129 2.30 8.50 17.51
C GLN A 129 1.66 8.57 16.13
N HIS A 130 0.50 9.23 16.01
CA HIS A 130 -0.13 9.49 14.73
C HIS A 130 0.22 10.90 14.26
N LEU A 131 0.95 11.00 13.16
CA LEU A 131 1.46 12.24 12.60
C LEU A 131 0.57 12.71 11.45
N ASN A 132 0.43 14.02 11.29
CA ASN A 132 -0.15 14.61 10.08
C ASN A 132 0.88 14.75 8.94
N LYS A 133 0.42 15.29 7.80
CA LYS A 133 1.25 15.54 6.61
C LYS A 133 2.44 16.48 6.87
N ASN A 134 2.43 17.25 7.95
CA ASN A 134 3.51 18.15 8.35
C ASN A 134 4.42 17.53 9.43
N HIS A 135 4.36 16.20 9.61
CA HIS A 135 5.13 15.45 10.61
C HIS A 135 4.89 15.88 12.07
N LYS A 136 3.76 16.53 12.35
CA LYS A 136 3.36 16.89 13.73
C LYS A 136 2.42 15.83 14.29
N VAL A 137 2.60 15.50 15.57
CA VAL A 137 1.74 14.57 16.30
C VAL A 137 0.33 15.17 16.41
N ASN A 138 -0.66 14.43 15.92
CA ASN A 138 -2.07 14.73 16.08
C ASN A 138 -2.61 14.12 17.38
N PHE A 139 -2.33 12.84 17.60
CA PHE A 139 -2.70 12.10 18.81
C PHE A 139 -1.75 10.93 19.04
N GLU A 140 -1.78 10.38 20.24
CA GLU A 140 -0.98 9.22 20.65
C GLU A 140 -1.88 8.12 21.20
N ILE A 141 -1.47 6.88 21.03
CA ILE A 141 -2.08 5.69 21.63
C ILE A 141 -0.99 4.96 22.40
N GLU A 142 -1.30 4.47 23.59
CA GLU A 142 -0.41 3.60 24.36
C GLU A 142 -1.07 2.23 24.52
N LEU A 143 -0.32 1.18 24.20
CA LEU A 143 -0.70 -0.22 24.35
C LEU A 143 0.11 -0.81 25.50
N THR A 144 -0.55 -1.16 26.59
CA THR A 144 0.12 -1.67 27.80
C THR A 144 0.29 -3.18 27.74
N ALA A 145 1.51 -3.68 27.92
CA ALA A 145 1.79 -5.12 28.03
C ALA A 145 1.50 -5.61 29.45
N THR A 146 0.33 -6.18 29.70
CA THR A 146 -0.13 -6.50 31.06
C THR A 146 -0.02 -7.97 31.46
N GLU A 147 -0.17 -8.89 30.51
CA GLU A 147 -0.40 -10.32 30.80
C GLU A 147 0.55 -11.25 30.04
N VAL A 148 0.68 -12.49 30.51
CA VAL A 148 1.45 -13.52 29.80
C VAL A 148 0.61 -14.05 28.64
N LEU A 149 1.10 -13.92 27.41
CA LEU A 149 0.35 -14.27 26.21
C LEU A 149 0.77 -15.62 25.63
N THR A 150 -0.18 -16.56 25.59
CA THR A 150 -0.08 -17.80 24.80
C THR A 150 -0.59 -17.63 23.37
N ARG A 151 -1.15 -16.44 23.05
CA ARG A 151 -1.61 -16.02 21.74
C ARG A 151 -1.27 -14.53 21.54
N ALA A 152 -0.08 -14.24 21.03
CA ALA A 152 0.42 -12.87 20.83
C ALA A 152 0.08 -12.29 19.44
N ALA A 153 -0.36 -13.13 18.50
CA ALA A 153 -0.73 -12.72 17.15
C ALA A 153 -1.81 -11.63 17.16
N ASN A 154 -1.56 -10.53 16.45
CA ASN A 154 -2.40 -9.32 16.39
C ASN A 154 -2.59 -8.58 17.73
N MET A 155 -1.86 -8.96 18.79
CA MET A 155 -1.87 -8.28 20.10
C MET A 155 -0.55 -7.57 20.39
N VAL A 156 0.55 -8.08 19.84
CA VAL A 156 1.90 -7.58 20.07
C VAL A 156 2.47 -7.09 18.74
N ASP A 157 2.94 -5.85 18.73
CA ASP A 157 3.57 -5.24 17.56
C ASP A 157 4.95 -5.85 17.27
N HIS A 158 5.33 -5.79 15.99
CA HIS A 158 6.63 -6.17 15.47
C HIS A 158 7.82 -5.71 16.33
N CYS A 159 7.86 -4.44 16.72
CA CYS A 159 9.04 -3.82 17.34
C CYS A 159 9.12 -4.00 18.86
N SER A 160 8.05 -4.47 19.49
CA SER A 160 7.96 -4.54 20.95
C SER A 160 8.48 -5.85 21.55
N VAL A 161 9.13 -6.70 20.74
CA VAL A 161 9.53 -8.08 21.13
C VAL A 161 11.04 -8.26 21.19
N MET A 162 11.50 -9.05 22.17
CA MET A 162 12.81 -9.67 22.18
C MET A 162 12.66 -11.15 22.56
N HIS A 163 13.36 -12.03 21.87
CA HIS A 163 13.36 -13.46 22.19
C HIS A 163 14.77 -14.06 22.12
N THR A 164 14.93 -15.26 22.69
CA THR A 164 16.17 -16.04 22.58
C THR A 164 16.39 -16.51 21.14
N ARG A 165 17.63 -16.68 20.72
CA ARG A 165 17.94 -17.33 19.43
C ARG A 165 17.37 -18.75 19.34
N ASN A 166 17.45 -19.50 20.45
CA ASN A 166 16.99 -20.88 20.56
C ASN A 166 15.54 -21.08 20.09
N ILE A 167 14.62 -20.17 20.43
CA ILE A 167 13.22 -20.32 20.00
C ILE A 167 13.03 -20.06 18.50
N ALA A 168 13.82 -19.17 17.90
CA ALA A 168 13.81 -18.98 16.45
C ALA A 168 14.34 -20.22 15.71
N GLU A 169 15.38 -20.87 16.22
CA GLU A 169 15.92 -22.12 15.66
C GLU A 169 14.90 -23.28 15.73
N LYS A 170 14.10 -23.35 16.81
CA LYS A 170 12.97 -24.29 16.91
C LYS A 170 11.89 -24.03 15.87
N VAL A 171 11.55 -22.75 15.63
CA VAL A 171 10.62 -22.38 14.54
C VAL A 171 11.19 -22.81 13.20
N PHE A 172 12.44 -22.49 12.88
CA PHE A 172 13.06 -22.89 11.61
C PHE A 172 13.05 -24.41 11.43
N SER A 173 13.39 -25.16 12.48
CA SER A 173 13.41 -26.63 12.45
C SER A 173 12.04 -27.24 12.15
N ARG A 174 10.95 -26.58 12.59
CA ARG A 174 9.58 -27.05 12.38
C ARG A 174 8.98 -26.63 11.04
N TYR A 175 9.24 -25.42 10.57
CA TYR A 175 8.58 -24.85 9.38
C TYR A 175 9.49 -24.71 8.16
N GLY A 176 10.80 -24.95 8.29
CA GLY A 176 11.79 -24.71 7.23
C GLY A 176 12.08 -23.23 6.93
N THR A 177 11.41 -22.31 7.62
CA THR A 177 11.64 -20.86 7.56
C THR A 177 11.28 -20.23 8.91
N HIS A 178 11.88 -19.11 9.27
CA HIS A 178 11.52 -18.38 10.50
C HIS A 178 10.21 -17.63 10.29
N TRP A 179 10.27 -16.55 9.50
CA TRP A 179 9.13 -15.72 9.12
C TRP A 179 8.47 -16.26 7.84
N ASP A 180 7.14 -16.18 7.78
CA ASP A 180 6.40 -16.57 6.58
C ASP A 180 6.51 -15.50 5.51
N VAL A 181 6.87 -15.88 4.29
CA VAL A 181 7.10 -14.96 3.17
C VAL A 181 5.94 -14.94 2.19
N ASP A 182 4.89 -15.74 2.42
CA ASP A 182 3.70 -15.75 1.59
C ASP A 182 3.10 -14.33 1.51
N PRO A 183 2.85 -13.78 0.32
CA PRO A 183 2.31 -12.43 0.16
C PRO A 183 0.94 -12.23 0.80
N LYS A 184 0.17 -13.30 1.07
CA LYS A 184 -1.10 -13.18 1.80
C LYS A 184 -0.95 -12.66 3.23
N TYR A 185 0.26 -12.73 3.77
CA TYR A 185 0.60 -12.22 5.10
C TYR A 185 1.30 -10.87 5.05
N TRP A 186 1.22 -10.15 3.92
CA TRP A 186 1.90 -8.86 3.78
C TRP A 186 1.59 -7.90 4.93
N PHE A 187 0.34 -7.89 5.37
CA PHE A 187 -0.15 -6.98 6.39
C PHE A 187 0.15 -7.43 7.84
N ASN A 188 0.57 -8.68 8.07
CA ASN A 188 0.66 -9.27 9.41
C ASN A 188 1.63 -10.46 9.56
N ALA A 189 2.75 -10.51 8.82
CA ALA A 189 3.69 -11.62 8.93
C ALA A 189 4.37 -11.70 10.32
N ASP A 190 4.36 -10.61 11.09
CA ASP A 190 4.69 -10.59 12.51
C ASP A 190 3.72 -11.46 13.32
N ALA A 191 2.42 -11.28 13.16
CA ALA A 191 1.40 -12.10 13.83
C ALA A 191 1.53 -13.59 13.47
N VAL A 192 1.92 -13.90 12.23
CA VAL A 192 2.21 -15.28 11.82
C VAL A 192 3.44 -15.81 12.54
N PHE A 193 4.52 -15.04 12.60
CA PHE A 193 5.73 -15.45 13.33
C PHE A 193 5.48 -15.58 14.84
N TRP A 194 4.69 -14.68 15.44
CA TRP A 194 4.27 -14.78 16.84
C TRP A 194 3.48 -16.05 17.12
N THR A 195 2.60 -16.45 16.21
CA THR A 195 1.88 -17.73 16.30
C THR A 195 2.86 -18.90 16.34
N ARG A 196 3.88 -18.90 15.48
CA ARG A 196 4.93 -19.95 15.44
C ARG A 196 5.76 -19.97 16.73
N LEU A 197 6.12 -18.81 17.27
CA LEU A 197 6.83 -18.71 18.55
C LEU A 197 5.97 -19.23 19.72
N ASN A 198 4.68 -18.91 19.74
CA ASN A 198 3.76 -19.36 20.80
C ASN A 198 3.58 -20.88 20.87
N GLU A 199 3.92 -21.64 19.82
CA GLU A 199 3.97 -23.10 19.90
C GLU A 199 5.07 -23.62 20.84
N PHE A 200 6.06 -22.78 21.17
CA PHE A 200 7.23 -23.16 21.96
C PHE A 200 7.33 -22.43 23.31
N ALA A 201 6.90 -21.18 23.40
CA ALA A 201 6.90 -20.42 24.66
C ALA A 201 5.85 -19.28 24.66
N PRO A 202 5.32 -18.89 25.83
CA PRO A 202 4.49 -17.70 25.95
C PRO A 202 5.33 -16.41 25.94
N PHE A 203 4.69 -15.29 25.64
CA PHE A 203 5.30 -13.96 25.68
C PHE A 203 5.09 -13.35 27.06
N TYR A 204 6.18 -12.94 27.71
CA TYR A 204 6.11 -12.35 29.05
C TYR A 204 6.10 -10.82 28.99
N PRO A 205 5.17 -10.16 29.72
CA PRO A 205 4.98 -8.73 29.63
C PRO A 205 6.03 -7.95 30.41
N ILE A 206 6.46 -6.83 29.84
CA ILE A 206 7.18 -5.76 30.51
C ILE A 206 6.29 -4.53 30.44
N GLN A 207 5.68 -4.17 31.59
CA GLN A 207 4.77 -3.02 31.74
C GLN A 207 5.52 -1.67 31.70
N LYS A 208 6.23 -1.42 30.61
CA LYS A 208 6.97 -0.18 30.37
C LYS A 208 6.97 0.08 28.87
N VAL A 209 6.70 1.33 28.48
CA VAL A 209 6.86 1.76 27.09
C VAL A 209 8.34 1.72 26.75
N LEU A 210 8.73 0.81 25.85
CA LEU A 210 10.12 0.67 25.41
C LEU A 210 10.33 0.99 23.93
N ASP A 211 9.27 1.27 23.20
CA ASP A 211 9.31 1.64 21.79
C ASP A 211 8.18 2.61 21.43
N ILE A 212 8.48 3.51 20.48
CA ILE A 212 7.57 4.52 19.95
C ILE A 212 7.50 4.37 18.43
N THR A 213 6.35 3.96 17.91
CA THR A 213 6.12 3.80 16.46
C THR A 213 5.40 5.02 15.89
N LYS A 214 5.85 5.49 14.73
CA LYS A 214 5.26 6.63 14.02
C LYS A 214 4.34 6.14 12.91
N LYS A 215 3.08 6.56 12.95
CA LYS A 215 2.09 6.34 11.90
C LYS A 215 1.86 7.65 11.14
N THR A 216 2.11 7.63 9.84
CA THR A 216 1.97 8.79 8.94
C THR A 216 0.85 8.53 7.92
N PRO A 217 0.37 9.55 7.19
CA PRO A 217 -0.57 9.32 6.09
C PRO A 217 -0.04 8.33 5.04
N GLN A 218 1.29 8.23 4.88
CA GLN A 218 1.97 7.30 3.96
C GLN A 218 2.25 5.92 4.56
N SER A 219 1.89 5.65 5.82
CA SER A 219 1.99 4.31 6.39
C SER A 219 1.12 3.33 5.59
N TYR A 220 1.63 2.11 5.38
CA TYR A 220 0.98 1.07 4.58
C TYR A 220 -0.50 0.85 4.95
N GLN A 221 -0.82 0.84 6.25
CA GLN A 221 -2.19 0.65 6.74
C GLN A 221 -3.13 1.78 6.29
N ASN A 222 -2.64 3.02 6.30
CA ASN A 222 -3.41 4.19 5.87
C ASN A 222 -3.56 4.22 4.33
N LEU A 223 -2.51 3.85 3.60
CA LEU A 223 -2.57 3.71 2.15
C LEU A 223 -3.49 2.56 1.70
N SER A 224 -3.62 1.49 2.49
CA SER A 224 -4.47 0.34 2.17
C SER A 224 -5.93 0.50 2.61
N ALA A 225 -6.22 1.49 3.46
CA ALA A 225 -7.56 1.73 3.96
C ALA A 225 -8.52 2.08 2.81
N LEU A 226 -9.67 1.40 2.75
CA LEU A 226 -10.71 1.59 1.74
C LEU A 226 -10.23 1.40 0.28
N LEU A 227 -9.11 0.71 0.07
CA LEU A 227 -8.61 0.42 -1.27
C LEU A 227 -9.35 -0.79 -1.87
N PRO A 228 -10.03 -0.66 -3.02
CA PRO A 228 -10.67 -1.83 -3.64
C PRO A 228 -9.61 -2.81 -4.14
N LYS A 229 -9.98 -4.10 -4.20
CA LYS A 229 -9.09 -5.16 -4.73
C LYS A 229 -8.58 -4.85 -6.13
N VAL A 230 -9.47 -4.32 -6.96
CA VAL A 230 -9.18 -3.84 -8.31
C VAL A 230 -9.46 -2.35 -8.32
N ILE A 231 -8.49 -1.55 -8.77
CA ILE A 231 -8.70 -0.11 -8.93
C ILE A 231 -9.38 0.10 -10.29
N PRO A 232 -10.50 0.84 -10.36
CA PRO A 232 -11.17 1.08 -11.64
C PRO A 232 -10.27 1.83 -12.63
N ASP A 233 -10.38 1.46 -13.91
CA ASP A 233 -9.83 2.26 -15.01
C ASP A 233 -10.28 3.74 -14.94
N GLY A 234 -9.44 4.64 -15.46
CA GLY A 234 -9.63 6.09 -15.36
C GLY A 234 -9.13 6.68 -14.04
N THR A 235 -8.63 5.86 -13.11
CA THR A 235 -8.07 6.32 -11.83
C THR A 235 -6.60 6.66 -11.96
N VAL A 236 -6.22 7.88 -11.60
CA VAL A 236 -4.81 8.25 -11.44
C VAL A 236 -4.33 7.83 -10.07
N VAL A 237 -3.23 7.09 -10.02
CA VAL A 237 -2.63 6.53 -8.80
C VAL A 237 -1.18 7.00 -8.65
N LYS A 238 -0.71 7.00 -7.40
CA LYS A 238 0.68 7.31 -7.03
C LYS A 238 1.11 6.40 -5.87
N GLY A 239 2.36 5.93 -5.91
CA GLY A 239 2.99 5.19 -4.81
C GLY A 239 3.67 6.10 -3.78
N LEU A 240 4.74 5.61 -3.17
CA LEU A 240 5.64 6.42 -2.34
C LEU A 240 6.58 7.30 -3.18
N LYS A 241 6.82 6.92 -4.44
CA LYS A 241 7.57 7.72 -5.42
C LYS A 241 6.68 8.81 -6.03
N GLU A 242 7.29 9.87 -6.56
CA GLU A 242 6.60 11.03 -7.15
C GLU A 242 5.93 10.78 -8.52
N GLU A 243 6.18 9.64 -9.14
CA GLU A 243 5.62 9.29 -10.45
C GLU A 243 4.10 9.06 -10.39
N LEU A 244 3.39 9.61 -11.38
CA LEU A 244 1.96 9.41 -11.55
C LEU A 244 1.70 8.34 -12.61
N TYR A 245 0.69 7.52 -12.34
CA TYR A 245 0.24 6.49 -13.26
C TYR A 245 -1.27 6.57 -13.43
N LEU A 246 -1.75 6.35 -14.65
CA LEU A 246 -3.16 6.12 -14.92
C LEU A 246 -3.42 4.62 -15.03
N ILE A 247 -4.44 4.13 -14.34
CA ILE A 247 -4.99 2.79 -14.57
C ILE A 247 -5.87 2.86 -15.81
N ASP A 248 -5.49 2.15 -16.87
CA ASP A 248 -6.22 2.12 -18.15
C ASP A 248 -6.04 0.73 -18.78
N GLU A 249 -7.14 0.06 -19.08
CA GLU A 249 -7.20 -1.35 -19.45
C GLU A 249 -6.50 -2.26 -18.41
N GLN A 250 -6.68 -1.93 -17.13
CA GLN A 250 -6.05 -2.57 -15.97
C GLN A 250 -4.51 -2.62 -16.05
N LYS A 251 -3.89 -1.67 -16.75
CA LYS A 251 -2.43 -1.49 -16.80
C LYS A 251 -2.03 -0.16 -16.22
N LEU A 252 -0.82 -0.10 -15.66
CA LEU A 252 -0.21 1.16 -15.23
C LEU A 252 0.43 1.88 -16.41
N ARG A 253 -0.18 2.98 -16.84
CA ARG A 253 0.38 3.86 -17.87
C ARG A 253 0.98 5.09 -17.21
N LEU A 254 2.30 5.27 -17.32
CA LEU A 254 2.98 6.45 -16.79
C LEU A 254 2.38 7.73 -17.40
N ILE A 255 2.09 8.74 -16.57
CA ILE A 255 1.53 10.02 -17.01
C ILE A 255 2.35 11.19 -16.45
N SER A 256 2.72 12.14 -17.29
CA SER A 256 3.42 13.35 -16.84
C SER A 256 2.45 14.32 -16.15
N ASN A 257 2.98 15.21 -15.29
CA ASN A 257 2.17 16.27 -14.67
C ASN A 257 1.49 17.18 -15.70
N GLU A 258 2.16 17.47 -16.81
CA GLU A 258 1.58 18.25 -17.92
C GLU A 258 0.36 17.54 -18.52
N LEU A 259 0.47 16.23 -18.77
CA LEU A 259 -0.63 15.43 -19.33
C LEU A 259 -1.76 15.23 -18.33
N PHE A 260 -1.45 15.08 -17.05
CA PHE A 260 -2.44 15.03 -15.97
C PHE A 260 -3.36 16.26 -16.00
N GLU A 261 -2.76 17.46 -16.05
CA GLU A 261 -3.49 18.74 -16.11
C GLU A 261 -4.20 18.94 -17.45
N ARG A 262 -3.56 18.56 -18.57
CA ARG A 262 -4.12 18.70 -19.91
C ARG A 262 -5.36 17.82 -20.09
N LEU A 263 -5.32 16.59 -19.58
CA LEU A 263 -6.42 15.62 -19.60
C LEU A 263 -7.46 15.88 -18.51
N LYS A 264 -7.33 16.96 -17.73
CA LYS A 264 -8.32 17.42 -16.74
C LYS A 264 -8.60 16.39 -15.64
N PHE A 265 -7.60 15.57 -15.31
CA PHE A 265 -7.61 14.79 -14.08
C PHE A 265 -7.44 15.75 -12.90
N ASN A 266 -8.09 15.43 -11.78
CA ASN A 266 -8.13 16.32 -10.62
C ASN A 266 -8.04 15.57 -9.27
N THR A 267 -7.97 14.25 -9.31
CA THR A 267 -7.83 13.39 -8.15
C THR A 267 -6.65 12.46 -8.36
N ILE A 268 -5.90 12.20 -7.29
CA ILE A 268 -4.82 11.24 -7.25
C ILE A 268 -5.09 10.31 -6.07
N VAL A 269 -5.08 9.00 -6.33
CA VAL A 269 -5.26 7.98 -5.31
C VAL A 269 -3.89 7.46 -4.90
N GLU A 270 -3.45 7.80 -3.69
CA GLU A 270 -2.22 7.26 -3.12
C GLU A 270 -2.41 5.79 -2.73
N ILE A 271 -1.54 4.89 -3.19
CA ILE A 271 -1.62 3.45 -2.94
C ILE A 271 -0.27 2.90 -2.44
N PRO A 272 -0.25 1.75 -1.75
CA PRO A 272 1.01 1.12 -1.39
C PRO A 272 1.80 0.69 -2.62
N ASP A 273 3.12 0.89 -2.60
CA ASP A 273 4.04 0.45 -3.66
C ASP A 273 3.85 -1.02 -4.08
N PRO A 274 3.66 -2.00 -3.17
CA PRO A 274 3.41 -3.38 -3.58
C PRO A 274 2.14 -3.55 -4.42
N VAL A 275 1.09 -2.76 -4.14
CA VAL A 275 -0.15 -2.77 -4.92
C VAL A 275 0.04 -2.07 -6.26
N LEU A 276 0.82 -0.99 -6.29
CA LEU A 276 1.21 -0.36 -7.55
C LEU A 276 1.94 -1.39 -8.44
N PHE A 277 2.97 -2.04 -7.91
CA PHE A 277 3.80 -2.95 -8.68
C PHE A 277 3.13 -4.29 -9.04
N SER A 278 1.94 -4.59 -8.52
CA SER A 278 1.17 -5.77 -8.96
C SER A 278 0.49 -5.60 -10.31
N TYR A 279 0.42 -4.37 -10.84
CA TYR A 279 -0.14 -4.10 -12.16
C TYR A 279 0.93 -4.22 -13.25
N ASP A 280 0.55 -4.79 -14.39
CA ASP A 280 1.40 -4.77 -15.57
C ASP A 280 1.60 -3.34 -16.08
N LYS A 281 2.83 -3.04 -16.52
CA LYS A 281 3.13 -1.74 -17.13
C LYS A 281 2.55 -1.65 -18.53
N GLY A 282 1.75 -0.62 -18.77
CA GLY A 282 1.26 -0.24 -20.09
C GLY A 282 2.18 0.75 -20.79
N ILE A 283 1.84 1.10 -22.02
CA ILE A 283 2.55 2.14 -22.77
C ILE A 283 2.28 3.49 -22.09
N PRO A 284 3.30 4.33 -21.81
CA PRO A 284 3.10 5.66 -21.23
C PRO A 284 2.07 6.48 -21.99
N ILE A 285 1.36 7.36 -21.28
CA ILE A 285 0.45 8.33 -21.88
C ILE A 285 1.28 9.36 -22.64
N CYS A 286 0.94 9.58 -23.91
CA CYS A 286 1.55 10.60 -24.76
C CYS A 286 0.50 11.15 -25.74
N GLU A 287 0.86 12.13 -26.58
CA GLU A 287 -0.07 12.76 -27.54
C GLU A 287 -0.70 11.77 -28.52
N GLU A 288 0.07 10.78 -28.95
CA GLU A 288 -0.32 9.76 -29.92
C GLU A 288 -1.04 8.57 -29.27
N LYS A 289 -0.97 8.44 -27.93
CA LYS A 289 -1.54 7.33 -27.18
C LYS A 289 -2.23 7.85 -25.93
N LEU A 290 -3.32 8.57 -26.15
CA LEU A 290 -4.20 9.00 -25.07
C LEU A 290 -4.95 7.81 -24.45
N PRO A 291 -5.46 7.95 -23.22
CA PRO A 291 -6.16 6.86 -22.53
C PRO A 291 -7.61 6.70 -22.98
N ASN A 292 -8.23 5.60 -22.56
CA ASN A 292 -9.69 5.47 -22.59
C ASN A 292 -10.33 6.37 -21.52
N GLN A 293 -11.66 6.41 -21.55
CA GLN A 293 -12.53 7.12 -20.60
C GLN A 293 -12.37 8.64 -20.55
N ILE A 294 -11.96 9.22 -21.68
CA ILE A 294 -11.87 10.67 -21.85
C ILE A 294 -12.87 11.16 -22.90
N LEU A 295 -13.31 12.40 -22.73
CA LEU A 295 -14.04 13.13 -23.75
C LEU A 295 -13.06 13.92 -24.60
N VAL A 296 -13.18 13.81 -25.92
CA VAL A 296 -12.40 14.59 -26.88
C VAL A 296 -13.32 15.38 -27.78
N GLN A 297 -12.86 16.53 -28.26
CA GLN A 297 -13.60 17.38 -29.19
C GLN A 297 -12.76 17.67 -30.43
N SER A 298 -13.38 17.52 -31.60
CA SER A 298 -12.80 17.98 -32.86
C SER A 298 -12.60 19.48 -32.85
N ARG A 299 -11.40 19.93 -33.26
CA ARG A 299 -11.11 21.34 -33.47
C ARG A 299 -11.80 21.93 -34.70
N THR A 300 -12.19 21.11 -35.69
CA THR A 300 -12.70 21.59 -36.99
C THR A 300 -14.23 21.69 -37.00
N ASN A 301 -14.93 20.64 -36.57
CA ASN A 301 -16.39 20.55 -36.62
C ASN A 301 -17.04 20.60 -35.24
N HIS A 302 -16.24 20.67 -34.17
CA HIS A 302 -16.69 20.75 -32.77
C HIS A 302 -17.48 19.53 -32.26
N SER A 303 -17.56 18.43 -33.01
CA SER A 303 -18.15 17.17 -32.56
C SER A 303 -17.38 16.60 -31.37
N ILE A 304 -18.13 16.03 -30.42
CA ILE A 304 -17.59 15.45 -29.19
C ILE A 304 -17.62 13.92 -29.33
N TYR A 305 -16.54 13.29 -28.88
CA TYR A 305 -16.40 11.85 -28.86
C TYR A 305 -15.98 11.37 -27.47
N TYR A 306 -16.43 10.17 -27.11
CA TYR A 306 -15.99 9.46 -25.92
C TYR A 306 -15.04 8.33 -26.35
N ILE A 307 -13.85 8.28 -25.76
CA ILE A 307 -12.84 7.27 -26.10
C ILE A 307 -13.02 6.06 -25.18
N GLN A 308 -13.23 4.89 -25.78
CA GLN A 308 -13.40 3.63 -25.04
C GLN A 308 -12.96 2.46 -25.91
N LYS A 309 -12.22 1.51 -25.32
CA LYS A 309 -11.69 0.32 -25.99
C LYS A 309 -10.96 0.64 -27.30
N GLY A 310 -10.20 1.74 -27.32
CA GLY A 310 -9.47 2.18 -28.50
C GLY A 310 -10.35 2.66 -29.65
N GLN A 311 -11.62 3.01 -29.42
CA GLN A 311 -12.52 3.59 -30.41
C GLN A 311 -12.98 4.99 -29.99
N LYS A 312 -13.27 5.85 -30.96
CA LYS A 312 -13.98 7.11 -30.71
C LYS A 312 -15.46 6.92 -30.98
N ARG A 313 -16.29 7.19 -29.98
CA ARG A 313 -17.74 7.03 -30.04
C ARG A 313 -18.37 8.41 -30.08
N LEU A 314 -19.14 8.71 -31.13
CA LEU A 314 -19.80 10.01 -31.24
C LEU A 314 -20.73 10.24 -30.03
N VAL A 315 -20.76 11.46 -29.53
CA VAL A 315 -21.62 11.88 -28.41
C VAL A 315 -22.47 13.06 -28.88
N ASN A 316 -23.72 12.78 -29.20
CA ASN A 316 -24.71 13.82 -29.49
C ASN A 316 -25.16 14.54 -28.20
N ASP A 317 -25.92 15.64 -28.35
CA ASP A 317 -26.35 16.47 -27.21
C ASP A 317 -27.22 15.72 -26.19
N ALA A 318 -28.04 14.78 -26.65
CA ALA A 318 -28.95 14.04 -25.80
C ALA A 318 -28.20 12.99 -24.96
N ALA A 319 -27.27 12.24 -25.57
CA ALA A 319 -26.35 11.37 -24.87
C ALA A 319 -25.43 12.15 -23.92
N PHE A 320 -24.93 13.32 -24.35
CA PHE A 320 -24.13 14.20 -23.50
C PHE A 320 -24.85 14.57 -22.20
N LYS A 321 -26.15 14.86 -22.30
CA LYS A 321 -27.01 15.14 -21.15
C LYS A 321 -27.34 13.89 -20.34
N LYS A 322 -27.71 12.77 -20.98
CA LYS A 322 -28.04 11.49 -20.30
C LYS A 322 -26.89 11.02 -19.42
N TYR A 323 -25.68 11.02 -19.95
CA TYR A 323 -24.48 10.55 -19.26
C TYR A 323 -23.81 11.61 -18.37
N ARG A 324 -24.43 12.80 -18.27
CA ARG A 324 -23.94 13.93 -17.46
C ARG A 324 -22.47 14.26 -17.73
N PHE A 325 -22.07 14.19 -18.99
CA PHE A 325 -20.73 14.55 -19.41
C PHE A 325 -20.44 16.02 -19.11
N ASN A 326 -19.18 16.35 -18.83
CA ASN A 326 -18.76 17.69 -18.48
C ASN A 326 -17.90 18.30 -19.58
N LYS A 327 -18.38 19.39 -20.18
CA LYS A 327 -17.69 20.09 -21.28
C LYS A 327 -16.33 20.65 -20.86
N GLN A 328 -16.14 20.97 -19.58
CA GLN A 328 -14.85 21.43 -19.05
C GLN A 328 -13.81 20.31 -18.97
N LYS A 329 -14.24 19.04 -19.00
CA LYS A 329 -13.36 17.86 -19.06
C LYS A 329 -13.06 17.40 -20.49
N THR A 330 -13.58 18.10 -21.50
CA THR A 330 -13.36 17.74 -22.90
C THR A 330 -12.00 18.24 -23.40
N VAL A 331 -11.21 17.34 -23.96
CA VAL A 331 -9.88 17.62 -24.52
C VAL A 331 -10.01 17.96 -26.01
N ILE A 332 -9.57 19.14 -26.42
CA ILE A 332 -9.64 19.54 -27.83
C ILE A 332 -8.46 18.95 -28.59
N LEU A 333 -8.75 18.21 -29.66
CA LEU A 333 -7.76 17.56 -30.52
C LEU A 333 -7.89 18.02 -31.98
N ASN A 334 -6.79 17.94 -32.72
CA ASN A 334 -6.81 18.09 -34.17
C ASN A 334 -7.35 16.80 -34.82
N GLU A 335 -7.75 16.89 -36.09
CA GLU A 335 -8.26 15.73 -36.84
C GLU A 335 -7.24 14.62 -37.02
N ASN A 336 -5.95 14.97 -37.15
CA ASN A 336 -4.90 13.98 -37.34
C ASN A 336 -4.77 13.03 -36.15
N HIS A 337 -4.92 13.53 -34.91
CA HIS A 337 -4.93 12.71 -33.70
C HIS A 337 -6.27 12.00 -33.53
N LEU A 338 -7.38 12.71 -33.77
CA LEU A 338 -8.72 12.14 -33.63
C LEU A 338 -8.95 10.97 -34.61
N ASN A 339 -8.39 11.02 -35.80
CA ASN A 339 -8.52 9.97 -36.83
C ASN A 339 -7.61 8.76 -36.60
N GLN A 340 -6.78 8.76 -35.55
CA GLN A 340 -6.04 7.56 -35.14
C GLN A 340 -6.96 6.53 -34.50
N TRP A 341 -8.08 6.94 -33.92
CA TRP A 341 -9.10 6.03 -33.42
C TRP A 341 -10.11 5.67 -34.51
N PRO A 342 -10.39 4.37 -34.71
CA PRO A 342 -11.54 3.95 -35.50
C PRO A 342 -12.85 4.42 -34.84
N ASP A 343 -13.87 4.63 -35.67
CA ASP A 343 -15.21 4.95 -35.20
C ASP A 343 -15.83 3.73 -34.49
N GLY A 344 -16.35 3.98 -33.30
CA GLY A 344 -17.18 3.04 -32.54
C GLY A 344 -18.66 3.40 -32.61
N PRO A 345 -19.55 2.56 -32.05
CA PRO A 345 -20.98 2.85 -32.02
C PRO A 345 -21.25 4.13 -31.23
N GLU A 346 -22.10 4.99 -31.78
CA GLU A 346 -22.54 6.24 -31.14
C GLU A 346 -23.12 5.98 -29.74
N LEU A 347 -22.89 6.91 -28.82
CA LEU A 347 -23.58 6.91 -27.52
C LEU A 347 -25.00 7.44 -27.71
N SER A 348 -25.98 6.64 -27.29
CA SER A 348 -27.40 6.98 -27.31
C SER A 348 -27.91 7.27 -25.89
N GLU A 349 -28.84 8.20 -25.73
CA GLU A 349 -29.57 8.40 -24.47
C GLU A 349 -30.53 7.25 -24.15
N HIS A 350 -30.94 6.48 -25.16
CA HIS A 350 -31.85 5.36 -25.04
C HIS A 350 -31.05 4.08 -24.76
N ILE A 351 -31.24 3.55 -23.56
CA ILE A 351 -30.63 2.30 -23.11
C ILE A 351 -31.51 1.14 -23.59
N THR A 352 -30.90 0.23 -24.36
CA THR A 352 -31.51 -0.95 -24.96
C THR A 352 -30.61 -2.17 -24.71
N MET A 353 -31.08 -3.37 -25.07
CA MET A 353 -30.31 -4.61 -24.87
C MET A 353 -28.97 -4.61 -25.65
N ASP A 354 -28.90 -3.88 -26.76
CA ASP A 354 -27.69 -3.78 -27.60
C ASP A 354 -26.80 -2.57 -27.23
N THR A 355 -27.21 -1.77 -26.23
CA THR A 355 -26.46 -0.59 -25.81
C THR A 355 -25.16 -1.01 -25.14
N MET A 356 -24.06 -0.45 -25.62
CA MET A 356 -22.77 -0.48 -24.91
C MET A 356 -22.64 0.77 -24.05
N LEU A 357 -22.70 0.60 -22.72
CA LEU A 357 -22.57 1.72 -21.79
C LEU A 357 -21.15 2.32 -21.83
N PRO A 358 -21.01 3.64 -21.58
CA PRO A 358 -19.71 4.28 -21.41
C PRO A 358 -19.04 3.82 -20.11
N ASP A 359 -17.82 3.29 -20.20
CA ASP A 359 -17.04 2.86 -19.03
C ASP A 359 -16.73 4.03 -18.07
N GLY A 360 -16.44 3.73 -16.81
CA GLY A 360 -16.14 4.76 -15.80
C GLY A 360 -17.33 5.65 -15.38
N ILE A 361 -18.48 5.54 -16.05
CA ILE A 361 -19.70 6.26 -15.67
C ILE A 361 -20.39 5.58 -14.50
N LEU A 362 -20.83 6.40 -13.55
CA LEU A 362 -21.53 5.99 -12.35
C LEU A 362 -23.04 5.91 -12.60
N PHE A 363 -23.63 4.81 -12.15
CA PHE A 363 -25.05 4.56 -12.16
C PHE A 363 -25.55 4.33 -10.73
N SER A 364 -26.85 4.56 -10.50
CA SER A 364 -27.49 4.28 -9.23
C SER A 364 -28.80 3.53 -9.45
N PHE A 365 -29.02 2.49 -8.65
CA PHE A 365 -30.24 1.68 -8.68
C PHE A 365 -30.54 1.18 -7.26
N ASN A 366 -31.79 1.33 -6.80
CA ASN A 366 -32.26 0.91 -5.47
C ASN A 366 -31.33 1.34 -4.30
N GLY A 367 -30.88 2.60 -4.32
CA GLY A 367 -30.03 3.18 -3.28
C GLY A 367 -28.57 2.69 -3.29
N LYS A 368 -28.17 1.88 -4.27
CA LYS A 368 -26.80 1.42 -4.48
C LYS A 368 -26.16 2.11 -5.68
N PHE A 369 -24.83 2.12 -5.69
CA PHE A 369 -24.02 2.70 -6.77
C PHE A 369 -23.28 1.62 -7.55
N TYR A 370 -23.13 1.87 -8.85
CA TYR A 370 -22.46 0.98 -9.78
C TYR A 370 -21.56 1.81 -10.68
N ILE A 371 -20.41 1.27 -11.07
CA ILE A 371 -19.56 1.83 -12.12
C ILE A 371 -19.62 0.90 -13.33
N CYS A 372 -19.74 1.47 -14.53
CA CYS A 372 -19.66 0.69 -15.75
C CYS A 372 -18.20 0.30 -16.02
N PHE A 373 -17.97 -0.98 -16.25
CA PHE A 373 -16.66 -1.49 -16.63
C PHE A 373 -16.85 -2.67 -17.59
N ASP A 374 -16.31 -2.56 -18.80
CA ASP A 374 -16.44 -3.58 -19.85
C ASP A 374 -17.92 -3.92 -20.17
N ASN A 375 -18.79 -2.92 -20.19
CA ASN A 375 -20.25 -3.06 -20.34
C ASN A 375 -20.94 -3.88 -19.24
N LEU A 376 -20.28 -4.05 -18.09
CA LEU A 376 -20.85 -4.65 -16.88
C LEU A 376 -21.14 -3.56 -15.86
N LEU A 377 -22.21 -3.73 -15.10
CA LEU A 377 -22.48 -2.90 -13.93
C LEU A 377 -21.79 -3.52 -12.72
N CYS A 378 -20.72 -2.89 -12.25
CA CYS A 378 -19.94 -3.35 -11.11
C CYS A 378 -20.39 -2.60 -9.87
N PHE A 379 -20.87 -3.32 -8.84
CA PHE A 379 -21.28 -2.70 -7.58
C PHE A 379 -20.10 -1.95 -6.94
N LEU A 380 -20.37 -0.75 -6.45
CA LEU A 380 -19.36 0.13 -5.85
C LEU A 380 -19.73 0.46 -4.41
N GLN A 381 -18.89 0.06 -3.46
CA GLN A 381 -19.07 0.35 -2.04
C GLN A 381 -18.95 1.86 -1.78
N THR A 382 -19.91 2.43 -1.05
CA THR A 382 -20.06 3.89 -0.87
C THR A 382 -18.87 4.54 -0.16
N ASP A 383 -18.32 3.90 0.86
CA ASP A 383 -17.16 4.39 1.62
C ASP A 383 -15.88 4.42 0.78
N ILE A 384 -15.66 3.42 -0.09
CA ILE A 384 -14.55 3.41 -1.05
C ILE A 384 -14.71 4.55 -2.06
N ALA A 385 -15.91 4.68 -2.61
CA ALA A 385 -16.21 5.70 -3.60
C ALA A 385 -15.97 7.11 -3.03
N LEU A 386 -16.51 7.42 -1.85
CA LEU A 386 -16.39 8.75 -1.24
C LEU A 386 -15.02 8.98 -0.59
N GLY A 387 -14.42 7.94 -0.02
CA GLY A 387 -13.15 7.99 0.70
C GLY A 387 -11.97 7.89 -0.25
N LYS A 388 -11.62 6.67 -0.67
CA LYS A 388 -10.36 6.39 -1.37
C LYS A 388 -10.36 6.90 -2.81
N LEU A 389 -11.42 6.62 -3.56
CA LEU A 389 -11.52 6.96 -4.99
C LEU A 389 -12.04 8.39 -5.24
N GLN A 390 -12.65 9.02 -4.23
CA GLN A 390 -13.20 10.39 -4.29
C GLN A 390 -14.16 10.62 -5.46
N LEU A 391 -14.98 9.62 -5.78
CA LEU A 391 -15.92 9.61 -6.89
C LEU A 391 -17.17 10.46 -6.59
N PRO A 392 -17.68 11.26 -7.55
CA PRO A 392 -18.80 12.17 -7.32
C PRO A 392 -20.14 11.42 -7.39
N LEU A 393 -20.49 10.65 -6.36
CA LEU A 393 -21.72 9.83 -6.32
C LEU A 393 -23.01 10.62 -6.59
N LYS A 394 -23.05 11.92 -6.26
CA LYS A 394 -24.17 12.81 -6.60
C LYS A 394 -24.44 12.93 -8.11
N HIS A 395 -23.44 12.63 -8.94
CA HIS A 395 -23.56 12.63 -10.39
C HIS A 395 -23.96 11.27 -10.96
N ALA A 396 -24.14 10.23 -10.14
CA ALA A 396 -24.59 8.93 -10.61
C ALA A 396 -25.94 9.01 -11.35
N ILE A 397 -26.05 8.27 -12.45
CA ILE A 397 -27.22 8.26 -13.32
C ILE A 397 -28.23 7.25 -12.77
N PRO A 398 -29.46 7.67 -12.43
CA PRO A 398 -30.48 6.74 -11.99
C PRO A 398 -30.88 5.82 -13.15
N MET A 399 -30.93 4.52 -12.88
CA MET A 399 -31.46 3.52 -13.81
C MET A 399 -32.84 3.07 -13.38
N SER A 400 -33.73 2.81 -14.33
CA SER A 400 -34.96 2.05 -14.07
C SER A 400 -34.66 0.57 -13.84
N GLU A 401 -35.62 -0.17 -13.31
CA GLU A 401 -35.51 -1.64 -13.17
C GLU A 401 -35.33 -2.32 -14.55
N GLU A 402 -36.07 -1.85 -15.55
CA GLU A 402 -35.94 -2.31 -16.93
C GLU A 402 -34.52 -2.08 -17.47
N GLU A 403 -34.00 -0.85 -17.37
CA GLU A 403 -32.64 -0.52 -17.84
C GLU A 403 -31.59 -1.37 -17.10
N PHE A 404 -31.70 -1.50 -15.77
CA PHE A 404 -30.74 -2.24 -14.96
C PHE A 404 -30.73 -3.73 -15.31
N SER A 405 -31.90 -4.31 -15.60
CA SER A 405 -32.04 -5.73 -15.96
C SER A 405 -31.39 -6.12 -17.29
N LEU A 406 -31.09 -5.16 -18.16
CA LEU A 406 -30.44 -5.39 -19.46
C LEU A 406 -28.95 -5.72 -19.32
N PHE A 407 -28.32 -5.35 -18.20
CA PHE A 407 -26.87 -5.47 -18.03
C PHE A 407 -26.49 -6.55 -17.02
N LYS A 408 -25.46 -7.32 -17.38
CA LYS A 408 -24.84 -8.26 -16.45
C LYS A 408 -24.08 -7.49 -15.36
N GLN A 409 -24.06 -8.08 -14.18
CA GLN A 409 -23.31 -7.56 -13.06
C GLN A 409 -21.86 -8.06 -13.14
N GLY A 410 -20.91 -7.15 -12.95
CA GLY A 410 -19.48 -7.47 -12.88
C GLY A 410 -19.01 -7.69 -11.44
N SER A 411 -17.71 -7.87 -11.27
CA SER A 411 -17.09 -7.97 -9.95
C SER A 411 -17.26 -6.69 -9.16
N SER A 412 -17.64 -6.81 -7.89
CA SER A 412 -17.82 -5.67 -7.00
C SER A 412 -16.49 -4.99 -6.66
N PHE A 413 -16.51 -3.66 -6.60
CA PHE A 413 -15.47 -2.83 -6.02
C PHE A 413 -15.75 -2.68 -4.52
N THR A 414 -15.33 -3.68 -3.75
CA THR A 414 -15.40 -3.73 -2.28
C THR A 414 -14.01 -3.68 -1.66
N TRP A 415 -13.95 -3.25 -0.40
CA TRP A 415 -12.69 -3.10 0.30
C TRP A 415 -12.25 -4.47 0.82
N GLU A 416 -11.05 -4.86 0.43
CA GLU A 416 -10.36 -6.03 0.95
C GLU A 416 -8.92 -5.63 1.27
N LEU A 417 -8.31 -6.27 2.27
CA LEU A 417 -6.89 -6.08 2.49
C LEU A 417 -6.12 -6.57 1.26
N PRO A 418 -5.14 -5.80 0.74
CA PRO A 418 -4.35 -6.24 -0.40
C PRO A 418 -3.68 -7.60 -0.14
N PHE A 419 -3.65 -8.43 -1.19
CA PHE A 419 -3.04 -9.77 -1.20
C PHE A 419 -3.76 -10.84 -0.34
N LYS A 420 -4.90 -10.52 0.29
CA LYS A 420 -5.66 -11.45 1.12
C LYS A 420 -6.55 -12.41 0.34
#